data_AF-A0AAV2E5A9-F1
#
_entry.id   AF-A0AAV2E5A9-F1
#
_cell.length_a   1.000
_cell.length_b   1.000
_cell.length_c   1.000
_cell.angle_alpha   90.00
_cell.angle_beta   90.00
_cell.angle_gamma   90.00
#
_symmetry.space_group_name_H-M   'P 1'
#
loop_
_entity.id
_entity.type
_entity.pdbx_description
1 polymer ?
#
loop_
_entity_poly.entity_id
_entity_poly.type
_entity_poly.pdbx_seq_one_letter_code
_entity_poly.pdbx_strand_id
1 'polypeptide(L)'
;MAPAAKSGLAVGLNKGHIVTKRDLPPRPSDRKGKTSKRVHLVRNLIREVAGFAPYEKRITELLKVGKDKRALKLGTHKRAKKKREEMSTALRKMSSFLLHLEKNLSDEEVESLSKKKWKYRWEVPSLDLSNCKWVGTGDCCLKVRPMLTVHLPLSFELFA
;
A
#
# COMPACT_ATOMS: atom_id res chain seq x y z
N MET A 1 25.49 -9.61 14.60
CA MET A 1 26.34 -9.72 15.81
C MET A 1 27.15 -10.99 15.65
N ALA A 2 28.46 -10.87 15.39
CA ALA A 2 29.31 -12.05 15.18
C ALA A 2 29.33 -12.91 16.45
N PRO A 3 29.32 -14.25 16.35
CA PRO A 3 29.36 -15.10 17.53
C PRO A 3 30.70 -14.89 18.26
N ALA A 4 30.63 -14.64 19.57
CA ALA A 4 31.82 -14.51 20.41
C ALA A 4 32.71 -15.76 20.30
N ALA A 5 34.03 -15.55 20.21
CA ALA A 5 35.00 -16.64 20.16
C ALA A 5 34.89 -17.48 21.44
N LYS A 6 34.83 -18.81 21.27
CA LYS A 6 34.81 -19.73 22.42
C LYS A 6 36.17 -19.71 23.11
N SER A 7 36.18 -19.78 24.44
CA SER A 7 37.38 -19.64 25.26
C SER A 7 38.16 -20.95 25.48
N GLY A 8 37.70 -22.08 24.93
CA GLY A 8 38.35 -23.38 25.15
C GLY A 8 38.18 -23.97 26.56
N LEU A 9 37.52 -23.23 27.46
CA LEU A 9 37.25 -23.66 28.84
C LEU A 9 36.06 -24.62 28.89
N ALA A 10 36.07 -25.56 29.86
CA ALA A 10 34.99 -26.52 30.08
C ALA A 10 33.73 -25.90 30.73
N VAL A 11 33.89 -24.77 31.45
CA VAL A 11 32.83 -24.04 32.15
C VAL A 11 32.91 -22.53 31.85
N GLY A 12 31.79 -21.81 31.94
CA GLY A 12 31.66 -20.38 31.58
C GLY A 12 30.72 -20.10 30.39
N LEU A 13 30.47 -18.82 30.09
CA LEU A 13 29.52 -18.39 29.03
C LEU A 13 30.00 -18.72 27.61
N ASN A 14 31.29 -18.50 27.33
CA ASN A 14 31.91 -18.79 26.02
C ASN A 14 32.61 -20.16 26.00
N LYS A 15 32.16 -21.10 26.84
CA LYS A 15 32.78 -22.41 26.99
C LYS A 15 32.69 -23.27 25.72
N GLY A 16 33.56 -24.29 25.70
CA GLY A 16 33.62 -25.31 24.66
C GLY A 16 34.78 -25.11 23.70
N HIS A 17 34.97 -26.10 22.85
CA HIS A 17 36.08 -26.16 21.91
C HIS A 17 36.05 -25.00 20.90
N ILE A 18 37.22 -24.43 20.62
CA ILE A 18 37.40 -23.31 19.71
C ILE A 18 37.14 -23.81 18.28
N VAL A 19 35.91 -23.64 17.81
CA VAL A 19 35.46 -24.05 16.47
C VAL A 19 35.06 -22.81 15.68
N THR A 20 35.61 -22.66 14.49
CA THR A 20 35.18 -21.65 13.51
C THR A 20 33.84 -22.11 12.92
N LYS A 21 32.74 -21.44 13.32
CA LYS A 21 31.41 -21.75 12.78
C LYS A 21 31.30 -21.26 11.34
N ARG A 22 30.88 -22.14 10.43
CA ARG A 22 30.53 -21.80 9.04
C ARG A 22 29.08 -21.31 8.98
N ASP A 23 28.84 -20.20 8.30
CA ASP A 23 27.48 -19.74 8.01
C ASP A 23 26.88 -20.60 6.89
N LEU A 24 25.97 -21.50 7.27
CA LEU A 24 25.28 -22.36 6.32
C LEU A 24 24.08 -21.62 5.70
N PRO A 25 23.78 -21.84 4.40
CA PRO A 25 22.55 -21.32 3.82
C PRO A 25 21.32 -21.92 4.53
N PRO A 26 20.25 -21.13 4.76
CA PRO A 26 19.06 -21.61 5.44
C PRO A 26 18.38 -22.70 4.63
N ARG A 27 17.97 -23.78 5.32
CA ARG A 27 17.41 -24.95 4.66
C ARG A 27 16.02 -24.61 4.09
N PRO A 28 15.60 -25.23 2.97
CA PRO A 28 14.26 -25.03 2.43
C PRO A 28 13.14 -25.35 3.44
N SER A 29 13.35 -26.33 4.33
CA SER A 29 12.42 -26.68 5.43
C SER A 29 12.09 -25.50 6.35
N ASP A 30 13.08 -24.63 6.60
CA ASP A 30 12.98 -23.51 7.54
C ASP A 30 12.12 -22.38 6.97
N ARG A 31 11.84 -22.41 5.66
CA ARG A 31 11.00 -21.43 4.97
C ARG A 31 9.50 -21.69 5.14
N LYS A 32 9.10 -22.81 5.76
CA LYS A 32 7.69 -23.18 5.97
C LYS A 32 7.00 -22.14 6.84
N GLY A 33 5.86 -21.61 6.37
CA GLY A 33 5.06 -20.60 7.07
C GLY A 33 5.26 -19.16 6.58
N LYS A 34 6.27 -18.89 5.73
CA LYS A 34 6.40 -17.60 5.06
C LYS A 34 5.33 -17.47 3.97
N THR A 35 4.60 -16.36 3.96
CA THR A 35 3.57 -16.10 2.96
C THR A 35 4.19 -15.53 1.69
N SER A 36 3.91 -16.12 0.52
CA SER A 36 4.29 -15.56 -0.79
C SER A 36 3.33 -14.45 -1.22
N LYS A 37 3.75 -13.60 -2.18
CA LYS A 37 2.95 -12.47 -2.69
C LYS A 37 1.59 -12.92 -3.23
N ARG A 38 1.56 -13.99 -4.03
CA ARG A 38 0.32 -14.58 -4.58
C ARG A 38 -0.65 -15.00 -3.47
N VAL A 39 -0.17 -15.71 -2.45
CA VAL A 39 -1.04 -16.20 -1.38
C VAL A 39 -1.50 -15.05 -0.48
N HIS A 40 -0.70 -13.99 -0.31
CA HIS A 40 -1.14 -12.78 0.37
C HIS A 40 -2.31 -12.11 -0.38
N LEU A 41 -2.21 -11.95 -1.70
CA LEU A 41 -3.29 -11.41 -2.53
C LEU A 41 -4.57 -12.24 -2.41
N VAL A 42 -4.47 -13.57 -2.59
CA VAL A 42 -5.63 -14.47 -2.48
C VAL A 42 -6.31 -14.38 -1.11
N ARG A 43 -5.52 -14.30 -0.02
CA ARG A 43 -6.08 -14.15 1.34
C ARG A 43 -6.76 -12.80 1.55
N ASN A 44 -6.31 -11.73 0.90
CA ASN A 44 -6.97 -10.42 0.98
C ASN A 44 -8.30 -10.44 0.23
N LEU A 45 -8.32 -10.97 -1.00
CA LEU A 45 -9.55 -11.13 -1.80
C LEU A 45 -10.63 -11.94 -1.06
N ILE A 46 -10.26 -13.07 -0.45
CA ILE A 46 -11.22 -13.88 0.32
C ILE A 46 -11.80 -13.11 1.52
N ARG A 47 -10.99 -12.27 2.18
CA ARG A 47 -11.45 -11.45 3.31
C ARG A 47 -12.38 -10.32 2.88
N GLU A 48 -12.20 -9.79 1.68
CA GLU A 48 -13.10 -8.79 1.09
C GLU A 48 -14.45 -9.42 0.73
N VAL A 49 -14.45 -10.62 0.14
CA VAL A 49 -15.68 -11.32 -0.28
C VAL A 49 -16.45 -11.91 0.89
N ALA A 50 -15.79 -12.64 1.81
CA ALA A 50 -16.46 -13.34 2.91
C ALA A 50 -16.68 -12.47 4.16
N GLY A 51 -15.95 -11.35 4.28
CA GLY A 51 -15.99 -10.47 5.45
C GLY A 51 -15.38 -11.08 6.71
N PHE A 52 -15.74 -10.49 7.86
CA PHE A 52 -15.25 -10.90 9.18
C PHE A 52 -16.16 -11.93 9.87
N ALA A 53 -15.55 -12.87 10.59
CA ALA A 53 -16.26 -13.83 11.42
C ALA A 53 -16.92 -13.15 12.65
N PRO A 54 -17.98 -13.72 13.25
CA PRO A 54 -18.73 -13.07 14.34
C PRO A 54 -17.88 -12.78 15.59
N TYR A 55 -16.90 -13.62 15.91
CA TYR A 55 -15.97 -13.35 17.02
C TYR A 55 -14.99 -12.22 16.69
N GLU A 56 -14.66 -11.99 15.43
CA GLU A 56 -13.77 -10.92 14.98
C GLU A 56 -14.45 -9.56 15.10
N LYS A 57 -15.74 -9.50 14.75
CA LYS A 57 -16.59 -8.32 14.96
C LYS A 57 -16.67 -7.92 16.43
N ARG A 58 -16.92 -8.88 17.34
CA ARG A 58 -16.89 -8.65 18.79
C ARG A 58 -15.55 -8.10 19.30
N ILE A 59 -14.43 -8.51 18.69
CA ILE A 59 -13.10 -7.99 19.07
C ILE A 59 -12.97 -6.53 18.61
N THR A 60 -13.39 -6.21 17.38
CA THR A 60 -13.35 -4.82 16.89
C THR A 60 -14.22 -3.88 17.72
N GLU A 61 -15.37 -4.34 18.21
CA GLU A 61 -16.23 -3.59 19.13
C GLU A 61 -15.53 -3.33 20.48
N LEU A 62 -14.93 -4.38 21.07
CA LEU A 62 -14.18 -4.23 22.32
C LEU A 62 -12.97 -3.30 22.19
N LEU A 63 -12.32 -3.29 21.03
CA LEU A 63 -11.22 -2.38 20.72
C LEU A 63 -11.68 -0.94 20.55
N LYS A 64 -12.86 -0.69 19.97
CA LYS A 64 -13.45 0.66 19.91
C LYS A 64 -13.77 1.22 21.29
N VAL A 65 -14.19 0.37 22.23
CA VAL A 65 -14.51 0.75 23.62
C VAL A 65 -13.25 0.86 24.50
N GLY A 66 -12.06 0.46 24.01
CA GLY A 66 -10.81 0.48 24.79
C GLY A 66 -10.67 -0.65 25.81
N LYS A 67 -11.48 -1.72 25.73
CA LYS A 67 -11.46 -2.87 26.67
C LYS A 67 -10.47 -3.96 26.22
N ASP A 68 -9.20 -3.60 26.07
CA ASP A 68 -8.13 -4.47 25.53
C ASP A 68 -7.90 -5.75 26.35
N LYS A 69 -7.96 -5.65 27.68
CA LYS A 69 -7.77 -6.81 28.57
C LYS A 69 -8.84 -7.89 28.35
N ARG A 70 -10.06 -7.49 27.95
CA ARG A 70 -11.15 -8.43 27.60
C ARG A 70 -10.95 -9.00 26.20
N ALA A 71 -10.49 -8.19 25.25
CA ALA A 71 -10.20 -8.64 23.88
C ALA A 71 -9.09 -9.70 23.81
N LEU A 72 -8.15 -9.71 24.76
CA LEU A 72 -7.05 -10.68 24.81
C LEU A 72 -7.45 -12.08 25.32
N LYS A 73 -8.69 -12.28 25.77
CA LYS A 73 -9.20 -13.57 26.28
C LYS A 73 -9.70 -14.49 25.15
N LEU A 74 -8.81 -14.83 24.21
CA LEU A 74 -9.14 -15.65 23.02
C LEU A 74 -8.32 -16.94 22.92
N GLY A 75 -7.77 -17.41 24.04
CA GLY A 75 -6.90 -18.59 24.10
C GLY A 75 -5.48 -18.22 24.52
N THR A 76 -4.47 -18.62 23.74
CA THR A 76 -3.07 -18.35 24.07
C THR A 76 -2.68 -16.89 23.84
N HIS A 77 -1.89 -16.34 24.76
CA HIS A 77 -1.54 -14.91 24.75
C HIS A 77 -0.81 -14.45 23.47
N LYS A 78 0.07 -15.29 22.90
CA LYS A 78 0.77 -14.98 21.64
C LYS A 78 -0.20 -14.89 20.45
N ARG A 79 -1.17 -15.81 20.37
CA ARG A 79 -2.19 -15.81 19.31
C ARG A 79 -3.16 -14.64 19.48
N ALA A 80 -3.58 -14.37 20.72
CA ALA A 80 -4.45 -13.25 21.04
C ALA A 80 -3.82 -11.90 20.66
N LYS A 81 -2.54 -11.68 20.99
CA LYS A 81 -1.79 -10.49 20.56
C LYS A 81 -1.75 -10.35 19.04
N LYS A 82 -1.42 -11.43 18.32
CA LYS A 82 -1.43 -11.41 16.84
C LYS A 82 -2.80 -11.02 16.29
N LYS A 83 -3.88 -11.58 16.85
CA LYS A 83 -5.25 -11.27 16.41
C LYS A 83 -5.66 -9.84 16.72
N ARG A 84 -5.23 -9.29 17.86
CA ARG A 84 -5.41 -7.88 18.20
C ARG A 84 -4.75 -6.96 17.18
N GLU A 85 -3.51 -7.23 16.79
CA GLU A 85 -2.80 -6.43 15.78
C GLU A 85 -3.49 -6.51 14.40
N GLU A 86 -3.98 -7.69 14.02
CA GLU A 86 -4.78 -7.86 12.79
C GLU A 86 -6.04 -6.99 12.82
N MET A 87 -6.79 -7.00 13.93
CA MET A 87 -8.03 -6.22 14.07
C MET A 87 -7.78 -4.71 14.20
N SER A 88 -6.72 -4.31 14.89
CA SER A 88 -6.30 -2.90 14.97
C SER A 88 -5.89 -2.37 13.60
N THR A 89 -5.15 -3.16 12.83
CA THR A 89 -4.77 -2.82 11.46
C THR A 89 -6.01 -2.70 10.56
N ALA A 90 -6.99 -3.59 10.70
CA ALA A 90 -8.24 -3.51 9.95
C ALA A 90 -9.03 -2.23 10.26
N LEU A 91 -9.13 -1.84 11.54
CA LEU A 91 -9.77 -0.58 11.95
C LEU A 91 -9.07 0.65 11.35
N ARG A 92 -7.74 0.68 11.35
CA ARG A 92 -6.97 1.77 10.73
C ARG A 92 -7.21 1.88 9.23
N LYS A 93 -7.26 0.75 8.51
CA LYS A 93 -7.55 0.73 7.07
C LYS A 93 -8.95 1.26 6.76
N MET A 94 -9.94 0.90 7.58
CA MET A 94 -11.29 1.41 7.44
C MET A 94 -11.35 2.92 7.73
N SER A 95 -10.67 3.38 8.79
CA SER A 95 -10.57 4.81 9.11
C SER A 95 -9.87 5.62 8.01
N SER A 96 -8.77 5.14 7.42
CA SER A 96 -8.09 5.84 6.32
C SER A 96 -8.93 5.91 5.04
N PHE A 97 -9.71 4.86 4.76
CA PHE A 97 -10.62 4.86 3.62
C PHE A 97 -11.78 5.83 3.82
N LEU A 98 -12.36 5.85 5.03
CA LEU A 98 -13.40 6.82 5.39
C LEU A 98 -12.87 8.26 5.36
N LEU A 99 -11.67 8.52 5.89
CA LEU A 99 -11.03 9.84 5.81
C LEU A 99 -10.71 10.28 4.38
N HIS A 100 -10.46 9.36 3.46
CA HIS A 100 -10.28 9.68 2.04
C HIS A 100 -11.61 10.03 1.36
N LEU A 101 -12.69 9.33 1.72
CA LEU A 101 -14.03 9.62 1.24
C LEU A 101 -14.65 10.88 1.89
N GLU A 102 -14.31 11.16 3.14
CA GLU A 102 -14.77 12.34 3.91
C GLU A 102 -14.00 13.62 3.57
N LYS A 103 -12.91 13.54 2.79
CA LYS A 103 -12.36 14.71 2.10
C LYS A 103 -13.32 15.11 0.98
N ASN A 104 -14.43 15.71 1.37
CA ASN A 104 -15.18 16.60 0.50
C ASN A 104 -14.22 17.76 0.20
N LEU A 105 -13.76 17.87 -1.05
CA LEU A 105 -13.08 19.09 -1.49
C LEU A 105 -14.00 20.25 -1.11
N SER A 106 -13.49 21.21 -0.34
CA SER A 106 -14.27 22.42 -0.09
C SER A 106 -14.52 23.12 -1.43
N ASP A 107 -15.66 23.78 -1.58
CA ASP A 107 -16.01 24.49 -2.81
C ASP A 107 -14.90 25.50 -3.21
N GLU A 108 -14.14 25.99 -2.25
CA GLU A 108 -12.94 26.83 -2.42
C GLU A 108 -11.78 26.09 -3.11
N GLU A 109 -11.50 24.84 -2.75
CA GLU A 109 -10.49 24.02 -3.42
C GLU A 109 -10.94 23.66 -4.85
N VAL A 110 -12.23 23.37 -5.05
CA VAL A 110 -12.82 23.09 -6.39
C VAL A 110 -12.74 24.33 -7.29
N GLU A 111 -13.07 25.51 -6.77
CA GLU A 111 -12.96 26.78 -7.49
C GLU A 111 -11.49 27.12 -7.80
N SER A 112 -10.56 26.82 -6.89
CA SER A 112 -9.11 27.01 -7.11
C SER A 112 -8.55 26.06 -8.17
N LEU A 113 -9.08 24.83 -8.27
CA LEU A 113 -8.70 23.83 -9.26
C LEU A 113 -9.31 24.13 -10.64
N SER A 114 -10.51 24.69 -10.66
CA SER A 114 -11.23 25.21 -11.84
C SER A 114 -10.54 26.46 -12.42
N LYS A 115 -10.07 27.37 -11.56
CA LYS A 115 -9.35 28.60 -11.94
C LYS A 115 -7.87 28.37 -12.25
N LYS A 116 -7.28 27.26 -11.78
CA LYS A 116 -5.95 26.84 -12.23
C LYS A 116 -6.03 26.52 -13.72
N LYS A 117 -5.41 27.37 -14.53
CA LYS A 117 -5.22 27.13 -15.97
C LYS A 117 -4.19 26.02 -16.12
N TRP A 118 -4.64 24.78 -16.19
CA TRP A 118 -3.78 23.63 -16.41
C TRP A 118 -3.25 23.67 -17.84
N LYS A 119 -2.03 24.18 -18.02
CA LYS A 119 -1.29 24.07 -19.28
C LYS A 119 -0.59 22.72 -19.31
N TYR A 120 -1.13 21.78 -20.07
CA TYR A 120 -0.43 20.53 -20.32
C TYR A 120 0.43 20.71 -21.57
N ARG A 121 1.71 20.39 -21.43
CA ARG A 121 2.67 20.33 -22.52
C ARG A 121 3.11 18.89 -22.65
N TRP A 122 2.74 18.24 -23.74
CA TRP A 122 3.22 16.90 -24.05
C TRP A 122 3.92 16.93 -25.40
N GLU A 123 4.95 16.09 -25.54
CA GLU A 123 5.73 15.95 -26.76
C GLU A 123 5.64 14.48 -27.22
N VAL A 124 5.24 14.24 -28.47
CA VAL A 124 5.28 12.90 -29.10
C VAL A 124 6.26 12.95 -30.28
N PRO A 125 7.27 12.06 -30.32
CA PRO A 125 8.16 11.94 -31.47
C PRO A 125 7.35 11.58 -32.72
N SER A 126 7.54 12.32 -33.81
CA SER A 126 6.92 11.92 -35.08
C SER A 126 7.58 10.64 -35.60
N LEU A 127 6.79 9.62 -35.90
CA LEU A 127 7.30 8.43 -36.58
C LEU A 127 7.64 8.83 -38.02
N ASP A 128 8.90 8.58 -38.39
CA ASP A 128 9.50 8.69 -39.74
C ASP A 128 10.11 10.04 -40.17
N LEU A 129 10.28 11.02 -39.26
CA LEU A 129 11.17 12.17 -39.50
C LEU A 129 12.16 12.37 -38.34
N SER A 130 13.45 12.09 -38.58
CA SER A 130 14.50 12.31 -37.58
C SER A 130 14.74 13.81 -37.40
N ASN A 131 14.18 14.36 -36.32
CA ASN A 131 14.31 15.71 -35.75
C ASN A 131 12.99 16.51 -35.63
N CYS A 132 11.83 15.92 -35.91
CA CYS A 132 10.54 16.56 -35.69
C CYS A 132 9.77 15.95 -34.51
N LYS A 133 9.27 16.79 -33.61
CA LYS A 133 8.45 16.40 -32.44
C LYS A 133 7.12 17.15 -32.45
N TRP A 134 6.03 16.43 -32.27
CA TRP A 134 4.71 17.03 -32.12
C TRP A 134 4.58 17.56 -30.68
N VAL A 135 4.35 18.86 -30.54
CA VAL A 135 4.13 19.50 -29.23
C VAL A 135 2.72 20.04 -29.20
N GLY A 136 1.85 19.42 -28.40
CA GLY A 136 0.51 19.92 -28.13
C GLY A 136 0.51 20.71 -26.82
N THR A 137 0.09 21.97 -26.87
CA THR A 137 -0.25 22.75 -25.66
C THR A 137 -1.75 23.01 -25.69
N GLY A 138 -2.50 22.43 -24.77
CA GLY A 138 -3.96 22.60 -24.67
C GLY A 138 -4.37 23.11 -23.29
N ASP A 139 -5.38 23.97 -23.25
CA ASP A 139 -6.07 24.37 -22.02
C ASP A 139 -7.29 23.45 -21.80
N CYS A 140 -7.57 23.10 -20.53
CA CYS A 140 -8.52 22.08 -20.06
C CYS A 140 -9.87 21.96 -20.80
N CYS A 141 -10.25 20.71 -21.15
CA CYS A 141 -11.46 20.34 -21.91
C CYS A 141 -12.81 20.44 -21.15
N LEU A 142 -12.84 20.92 -19.89
CA LEU A 142 -14.04 20.83 -19.04
C LEU A 142 -15.13 21.88 -19.29
N LYS A 143 -15.02 22.65 -20.38
CA LYS A 143 -16.06 23.61 -20.79
C LYS A 143 -16.71 23.24 -22.12
N VAL A 144 -17.11 21.98 -22.26
CA VAL A 144 -18.06 21.59 -23.31
C VAL A 144 -19.11 20.66 -22.68
N ARG A 145 -20.21 21.25 -22.18
CA ARG A 145 -21.46 20.50 -21.99
C ARG A 145 -21.95 20.03 -23.37
N PRO A 146 -22.50 18.82 -23.51
CA PRO A 146 -22.92 18.31 -24.80
C PRO A 146 -24.23 18.98 -25.21
N MET A 147 -24.12 20.01 -26.05
CA MET A 147 -25.20 20.41 -26.95
C MET A 147 -24.61 20.28 -28.35
N LEU A 148 -25.06 19.23 -29.03
CA LEU A 148 -25.05 19.03 -30.48
C LEU A 148 -24.49 20.23 -31.27
N THR A 149 -23.25 20.13 -31.74
CA THR A 149 -22.80 20.70 -33.02
C THR A 149 -21.35 20.31 -33.25
N VAL A 150 -21.13 19.57 -34.32
CA VAL A 150 -19.79 19.28 -34.87
C VAL A 150 -19.29 20.57 -35.50
N HIS A 151 -18.35 21.24 -34.85
CA HIS A 151 -17.42 22.13 -35.52
C HIS A 151 -16.06 21.91 -34.87
N LEU A 152 -15.20 21.14 -35.54
CA LEU A 152 -13.78 21.09 -35.24
C LEU A 152 -13.17 22.47 -35.55
N PRO A 153 -12.49 23.14 -34.61
CA PRO A 153 -11.49 24.12 -34.95
C PRO A 153 -10.14 23.39 -35.03
N LEU A 154 -9.85 22.82 -36.21
CA LEU A 154 -8.48 22.49 -36.61
C LEU A 154 -7.81 23.81 -37.05
N SER A 155 -7.30 24.58 -36.09
CA SER A 155 -6.40 25.68 -36.42
C SER A 155 -5.00 25.10 -36.65
N PHE A 156 -4.73 24.77 -37.90
CA PHE A 156 -3.41 24.54 -38.46
C PHE A 156 -2.73 25.90 -38.65
N GLU A 157 -1.68 26.21 -37.89
CA GLU A 157 -0.67 27.16 -38.33
C GLU A 157 0.64 26.40 -38.58
N LEU A 158 0.99 26.28 -39.86
CA LEU A 158 2.36 26.00 -40.29
C LEU A 158 3.20 27.24 -39.97
N PHE A 159 4.25 27.08 -39.17
CA PHE A 159 5.41 27.95 -39.22
C PHE A 159 6.56 27.14 -39.80
N ALA A 160 7.14 27.66 -40.90
CA ALA A 160 8.43 27.22 -41.44
C ALA A 160 9.57 27.67 -40.52
#